data_AF-A0A8J7LWK0-F1
#
_entry.id   AF-A0A8J7LWK0-F1
#
_cell.length_a   1.000
_cell.length_b   1.000
_cell.length_c   1.000
_cell.angle_alpha   90.00
_cell.angle_beta   90.00
_cell.angle_gamma   90.00
#
_symmetry.space_group_name_H-M   'P 1'
#
loop_
_entity.id
_entity.type
_entity.pdbx_description
1 polymer ?
#
loop_
_entity_poly.entity_id
_entity_poly.type
_entity_poly.pdbx_seq_one_letter_code
_entity_poly.pdbx_strand_id
1 'polypeptide(L)'
;MTLLRASLLPALLLLAACAVPDNPSRSGAGGETQIQLSDGQNCWNNRCFRFSSVNRSVQVTGKYPVRAPRDIDLRDGYVTEAQFAAMFQTANMAYANGVGRR
;
A
#
# COMPACT_ATOMS: atom_id res chain seq x y z
N MET A 1 -17.88 34.73 -48.59
CA MET A 1 -18.81 34.09 -47.65
C MET A 1 -18.16 32.79 -47.17
N THR A 2 -17.50 32.81 -46.02
CA THR A 2 -16.76 31.63 -45.51
C THR A 2 -17.35 31.27 -44.16
N LEU A 3 -18.12 30.17 -44.13
CA LEU A 3 -18.83 29.67 -42.96
C LEU A 3 -17.84 29.01 -41.99
N LEU A 4 -17.68 29.60 -40.80
CA LEU A 4 -17.01 28.94 -39.67
C LEU A 4 -17.85 27.73 -39.23
N ARG A 5 -17.33 26.53 -39.44
CA ARG A 5 -17.79 25.33 -38.74
C ARG A 5 -17.10 25.27 -37.38
N ALA A 6 -17.82 25.69 -36.34
CA ALA A 6 -17.42 25.47 -34.96
C ALA A 6 -17.64 23.99 -34.61
N SER A 7 -16.58 23.20 -34.72
CA SER A 7 -16.54 21.85 -34.17
C SER A 7 -16.35 21.95 -32.66
N LEU A 8 -17.46 21.90 -31.92
CA LEU A 8 -17.49 21.65 -30.48
C LEU A 8 -17.05 20.20 -30.22
N LEU A 9 -15.75 19.97 -30.04
CA LEU A 9 -15.22 18.73 -29.48
C LEU A 9 -15.52 18.73 -27.97
N PRO A 10 -16.38 17.84 -27.45
CA PRO A 10 -16.56 17.71 -26.02
C PRO A 10 -15.29 17.07 -25.45
N ALA A 11 -14.53 17.83 -24.67
CA ALA A 11 -13.39 17.33 -23.93
C ALA A 11 -13.90 16.38 -22.83
N LEU A 12 -13.98 15.08 -23.12
CA LEU A 12 -14.15 14.04 -22.13
C LEU A 12 -12.90 14.01 -21.23
N LEU A 13 -12.99 14.68 -20.09
CA LEU A 13 -12.06 14.53 -18.98
C LEU A 13 -12.21 13.11 -18.41
N LEU A 14 -11.36 12.19 -18.87
CA LEU A 14 -11.16 10.89 -18.24
C LEU A 14 -10.48 11.14 -16.88
N LEU A 15 -11.26 11.05 -15.80
CA LEU A 15 -10.74 10.93 -14.45
C LEU A 15 -9.98 9.61 -14.33
N ALA A 16 -8.67 9.64 -14.59
CA ALA A 16 -7.78 8.53 -14.26
C ALA A 16 -7.71 8.43 -12.73
N ALA A 17 -8.54 7.55 -12.14
CA ALA A 17 -8.35 7.12 -10.77
C ALA A 17 -6.97 6.44 -10.71
N CYS A 18 -6.00 7.10 -10.08
CA CYS A 18 -4.67 6.55 -9.87
C CYS A 18 -4.78 5.40 -8.86
N ALA A 19 -5.07 4.19 -9.35
CA ALA A 19 -4.97 2.98 -8.56
C ALA A 19 -3.49 2.79 -8.20
N VAL A 20 -3.18 2.68 -6.90
CA VAL A 20 -1.83 2.35 -6.47
C VAL A 20 -1.59 0.89 -6.85
N PRO A 21 -0.54 0.58 -7.64
CA PRO A 21 -0.27 -0.78 -8.04
C PRO A 21 0.11 -1.63 -6.83
N ASP A 22 -0.29 -2.89 -6.86
CA ASP A 22 0.15 -3.87 -5.88
C ASP A 22 1.65 -4.15 -6.01
N ASN A 23 2.27 -4.53 -4.90
CA ASN A 23 3.68 -4.89 -4.85
C ASN A 23 3.98 -6.10 -5.73
N PRO A 24 5.21 -6.19 -6.29
CA PRO A 24 5.65 -7.41 -6.96
C PRO A 24 5.49 -8.63 -6.06
N SER A 25 5.09 -9.76 -6.65
CA SER A 25 4.95 -11.02 -5.94
C SER A 25 5.69 -12.15 -6.66
N ARG A 26 5.96 -13.23 -5.92
CA ARG A 26 6.53 -14.48 -6.41
C ARG A 26 5.76 -15.67 -5.84
N SER A 27 5.85 -16.80 -6.51
CA SER A 27 5.43 -18.08 -5.92
C SER A 27 6.49 -18.57 -4.95
N GLY A 28 6.07 -18.89 -3.72
CA GLY A 28 6.88 -19.55 -2.72
C GLY A 28 7.07 -21.04 -3.02
N ALA A 29 7.88 -21.71 -2.21
CA ALA A 29 8.21 -23.13 -2.39
C ALA A 29 7.00 -24.06 -2.22
N GLY A 30 5.99 -23.64 -1.44
CA GLY A 30 4.73 -24.37 -1.27
C GLY A 30 3.61 -23.93 -2.23
N GLY A 31 3.91 -23.05 -3.19
CA GLY A 31 2.93 -22.47 -4.11
C GLY A 31 2.16 -21.27 -3.56
N GLU A 32 2.49 -20.82 -2.34
CA GLU A 32 1.88 -19.64 -1.75
C GLU A 32 2.37 -18.34 -2.42
N THR A 33 1.50 -17.32 -2.50
CA THR A 33 1.91 -16.00 -2.97
C THR A 33 2.76 -15.30 -1.90
N GLN A 34 3.97 -14.89 -2.29
CA GLN A 34 4.88 -14.11 -1.46
C GLN A 34 5.02 -12.71 -2.06
N ILE A 35 4.76 -11.69 -1.25
CA ILE A 35 4.72 -10.28 -1.62
C ILE A 35 6.05 -9.65 -1.24
N GLN A 36 6.69 -8.97 -2.19
CA GLN A 36 7.92 -8.24 -1.93
C GLN A 36 7.63 -7.02 -1.05
N LEU A 37 8.41 -6.83 0.01
CA LEU A 37 8.41 -5.61 0.81
C LEU A 37 9.55 -4.69 0.37
N SER A 38 9.26 -3.40 0.28
CA SER A 38 10.23 -2.33 0.07
C SER A 38 10.08 -1.26 1.13
N ASP A 39 11.16 -0.56 1.46
CA ASP A 39 11.07 0.64 2.29
C ASP A 39 10.14 1.67 1.63
N GLY A 40 9.24 2.26 2.43
CA GLY A 40 8.20 3.16 1.92
C GLY A 40 6.86 2.45 1.73
N GLN A 41 6.08 2.90 0.75
CA GLN A 41 4.70 2.44 0.55
C GLN A 41 4.67 1.03 -0.03
N ASN A 42 3.86 0.15 0.58
CA ASN A 42 3.57 -1.18 0.07
C ASN A 42 2.05 -1.33 -0.03
N CYS A 43 1.56 -1.98 -1.09
CA CYS A 43 0.15 -2.22 -1.35
C CYS A 43 -0.06 -3.66 -1.83
N TRP A 44 -1.10 -4.31 -1.31
CA TRP A 44 -1.54 -5.63 -1.79
C TRP A 44 -3.04 -5.80 -1.54
N ASN A 45 -3.81 -6.12 -2.58
CA ASN A 45 -5.25 -6.39 -2.44
C ASN A 45 -5.97 -5.26 -1.68
N ASN A 46 -5.80 -4.01 -2.15
CA ASN A 46 -6.40 -2.79 -1.59
C ASN A 46 -6.03 -2.50 -0.11
N ARG A 47 -4.92 -3.07 0.38
CA ARG A 47 -4.34 -2.78 1.70
C ARG A 47 -2.98 -2.14 1.51
N CYS A 48 -2.84 -0.93 2.02
CA CYS A 48 -1.63 -0.15 1.86
C CYS A 48 -1.07 0.27 3.21
N PHE A 49 0.24 0.06 3.44
CA PHE A 49 0.97 0.57 4.60
C PHE A 49 2.40 0.94 4.22
N ARG A 50 2.99 1.87 4.95
CA ARG A 50 4.42 2.18 4.87
C ARG A 50 5.21 1.20 5.71
N PHE A 51 6.29 0.66 5.17
CA PHE A 51 7.24 -0.20 5.88
C PHE A 51 8.57 0.54 6.05
N SER A 52 9.25 0.30 7.17
CA SER A 52 10.62 0.70 7.41
C SER A 52 11.42 -0.50 7.89
N SER A 53 12.40 -0.94 7.10
CA SER A 53 13.36 -1.99 7.41
C SER A 53 14.24 -1.58 8.59
N VAL A 54 14.72 -0.33 8.59
CA VAL A 54 15.57 0.27 9.63
C VAL A 54 14.91 0.23 11.01
N ASN A 55 13.64 0.63 11.10
CA ASN A 55 12.90 0.67 12.36
C ASN A 55 12.10 -0.62 12.64
N ARG A 56 12.07 -1.55 11.68
CA ARG A 56 11.18 -2.71 11.64
C ARG A 56 9.73 -2.32 11.98
N SER A 57 9.24 -1.25 11.34
CA SER A 57 7.94 -0.66 11.65
C SER A 57 7.02 -0.61 10.43
N VAL A 58 5.73 -0.56 10.72
CA VAL A 58 4.64 -0.44 9.76
C VAL A 58 3.73 0.71 10.15
N GLN A 59 3.18 1.40 9.16
CA GLN A 59 2.33 2.57 9.37
C GLN A 59 1.24 2.66 8.32
N VAL A 60 -0.02 2.80 8.75
CA VAL A 60 -1.11 3.23 7.87
C VAL A 60 -1.19 4.76 7.92
N THR A 61 -1.50 5.38 6.78
CA THR A 61 -1.68 6.84 6.67
C THR A 61 -2.63 7.36 7.75
N GLY A 62 -2.23 8.42 8.44
CA GLY A 62 -3.02 9.00 9.53
C GLY A 62 -2.90 8.29 10.88
N LYS A 63 -2.04 7.27 11.02
CA LYS A 63 -1.76 6.58 12.29
C LYS A 63 -0.27 6.66 12.67
N TYR A 64 0.05 6.43 13.94
CA TYR A 64 1.43 6.34 14.39
C TYR A 64 2.09 5.06 13.85
N PRO A 65 3.41 5.09 13.55
CA PRO A 65 4.14 3.88 13.20
C PRO A 65 4.21 2.95 14.41
N VAL A 66 4.03 1.65 14.16
CA VAL A 66 4.13 0.59 15.16
C VAL A 66 5.08 -0.49 14.69
N ARG A 67 5.61 -1.29 15.61
CA ARG A 67 6.54 -2.36 15.25
C ARG A 67 5.81 -3.46 14.48
N ALA A 68 6.45 -3.99 13.44
CA ALA A 68 5.93 -5.18 12.76
C ALA A 68 5.86 -6.38 13.74
N PRO A 69 4.91 -7.32 13.55
CA PRO A 69 4.82 -8.53 14.36
C PRO A 69 6.17 -9.27 14.44
N ARG A 70 6.54 -9.75 15.62
CA ARG A 70 7.89 -10.28 15.90
C ARG A 70 8.14 -11.65 15.27
N ASP A 71 7.07 -12.41 15.09
CA ASP A 71 6.98 -13.74 14.50
C ASP A 71 7.08 -13.73 12.97
N ILE A 72 6.97 -12.56 12.33
CA ILE A 72 7.16 -12.41 10.89
C ILE A 72 8.65 -12.22 10.59
N ASP A 73 9.22 -13.15 9.83
CA ASP A 73 10.55 -13.00 9.24
C ASP A 73 10.47 -11.99 8.08
N LEU A 74 11.41 -11.04 8.06
CA LEU A 74 11.49 -9.96 7.08
C LEU A 74 12.86 -9.94 6.39
N ARG A 75 13.73 -10.92 6.68
CA ARG A 75 15.14 -10.91 6.25
C ARG A 75 15.32 -11.12 4.76
N ASP A 76 14.43 -11.88 4.12
CA ASP A 76 14.47 -12.14 2.68
C ASP A 76 13.74 -11.06 1.86
N GLY A 77 13.04 -10.12 2.53
CA GLY A 77 12.29 -9.05 1.89
C GLY A 77 10.96 -9.51 1.27
N TYR A 78 10.47 -10.72 1.58
CA TYR A 78 9.17 -11.21 1.13
C TYR A 78 8.33 -11.67 2.31
N VAL A 79 7.01 -11.51 2.20
CA VAL A 79 6.06 -12.01 3.20
C VAL A 79 4.88 -12.69 2.51
N THR A 80 4.28 -13.69 3.16
CA THR A 80 3.04 -14.29 2.64
C THR A 80 1.89 -13.28 2.70
N GLU A 81 0.83 -13.53 1.94
CA GLU A 81 -0.38 -12.71 2.02
C GLU A 81 -0.95 -12.59 3.44
N ALA A 82 -0.90 -13.68 4.21
CA ALA A 82 -1.35 -13.72 5.59
C ALA A 82 -0.51 -12.81 6.49
N GLN A 83 0.81 -12.85 6.32
CA GLN A 83 1.75 -11.99 7.04
C GLN A 83 1.56 -10.51 6.66
N PHE A 84 1.39 -10.21 5.37
CA PHE A 84 1.09 -8.86 4.90
C PHE A 84 -0.21 -8.32 5.52
N ALA A 85 -1.27 -9.15 5.57
CA ALA A 85 -2.53 -8.81 6.21
C ALA A 85 -2.36 -8.53 7.71
N ALA A 86 -1.58 -9.34 8.43
CA ALA A 86 -1.29 -9.16 9.85
C ALA A 86 -0.50 -7.87 10.13
N MET A 87 0.47 -7.53 9.25
CA MET A 87 1.21 -6.27 9.31
C MET A 87 0.27 -5.07 9.11
N PHE A 88 -0.61 -5.12 8.11
CA PHE A 88 -1.61 -4.09 7.88
C PHE A 88 -2.56 -3.94 9.08
N GLN A 89 -3.09 -5.04 9.62
CA GLN A 89 -3.97 -5.00 10.79
C GLN A 89 -3.28 -4.38 12.00
N THR A 90 -2.02 -4.75 12.26
CA THR A 90 -1.21 -4.17 13.34
C THR A 90 -1.07 -2.66 13.18
N ALA A 91 -0.72 -2.20 11.98
CA ALA A 91 -0.62 -0.78 11.66
C ALA A 91 -1.98 -0.07 11.75
N ASN A 92 -3.07 -0.73 11.39
CA ASN A 92 -4.42 -0.18 11.42
C ASN A 92 -5.01 -0.09 12.84
N MET A 93 -4.56 -0.93 13.78
CA MET A 93 -4.94 -0.83 15.19
C MET A 93 -4.18 0.27 15.94
N ALA A 94 -3.12 0.84 15.35
CA ALA A 94 -2.39 1.94 15.95
C ALA A 94 -3.27 3.18 16.17
N TYR A 95 -2.93 3.95 17.21
CA TYR A 95 -3.59 5.24 17.47
C TYR A 95 -3.51 6.15 16.25
N ALA A 96 -4.61 6.87 16.00
CA ALA A 96 -4.61 7.92 14.98
C ALA A 96 -3.66 9.05 15.39
N ASN A 97 -3.07 9.72 14.40
CA ASN A 97 -2.33 10.96 14.63
C ASN A 97 -3.33 12.04 15.08
N GLY A 98 -2.92 12.92 16.00
CA GLY A 98 -3.75 14.04 16.45
C GLY A 98 -4.80 13.73 17.51
N VAL A 99 -5.01 12.46 17.90
CA VAL A 99 -5.69 12.15 19.17
C VAL A 99 -4.66 12.20 20.30
N GLY A 100 -4.92 13.02 21.32
CA GLY A 100 -4.05 13.16 22.49
C GLY A 100 -3.78 11.81 23.13
N ARG A 101 -2.51 11.52 23.43
CA ARG A 101 -2.10 10.32 24.16
C ARG A 101 -2.67 10.43 25.59
N ARG A 102 -3.52 9.50 26.00
CA ARG A 102 -3.87 9.30 27.42
C ARG A 102 -2.89 8.32 28.03
#